data_AF-A0A9E6VNR0-F1
#
_entry.id   AF-A0A9E6VNR0-F1
#
_cell.length_a   1.000
_cell.length_b   1.000
_cell.length_c   1.000
_cell.angle_alpha   90.00
_cell.angle_beta   90.00
_cell.angle_gamma   90.00
#
_symmetry.space_group_name_H-M   'P 1'
#
loop_
_entity.id
_entity.type
_entity.pdbx_description
1 polymer ?
#
loop_
_entity_poly.entity_id
_entity_poly.type
_entity_poly.pdbx_seq_one_letter_code
_entity_poly.pdbx_strand_id
1 'polypeptide(L)'
;MKFNANISSAEFSRQLLLIAFASEVEIIQFLGQQGSDEEVANIGKLLATWDSLQDRVKRILQEEENLPETILSREIPVQYNSMVEKYLNDNSIRKTFPDGVECAMVEIDKIISLQRTMDEDYTNLLQERWAGNLGFENILEICLSAKNDKSELKHLVYSPDHHVFSSPNSDLRYLGSYFKKIEDNDLEYSGGGVPVAAIISFVGYGVQPVSVYKVGKRFILNNGFHRVYALRSLGIKEIPVLVKKVHNSKINFPNNFLGFPKEYILDSPRPTLMKDFFEPGFVVPIHCKKRVKIIEVRSNGNSLEVPL
;
A
#
# COMPACT_ATOMS: atom_id res chain seq x y z
N MET A 1 -31.57 4.09 24.70
CA MET A 1 -31.59 4.95 23.50
C MET A 1 -31.60 4.03 22.29
N LYS A 2 -32.70 3.98 21.53
CA LYS A 2 -32.87 3.08 20.39
C LYS A 2 -32.09 3.65 19.20
N PHE A 3 -31.11 2.89 18.70
CA PHE A 3 -30.44 3.20 17.44
C PHE A 3 -31.42 2.93 16.30
N ASN A 4 -31.92 3.99 15.67
CA ASN A 4 -32.70 3.88 14.45
C ASN A 4 -31.76 3.53 13.29
N ALA A 5 -31.99 2.37 12.68
CA ALA A 5 -31.40 1.94 11.42
C ALA A 5 -32.01 2.77 10.28
N ASN A 6 -31.37 3.88 9.96
CA ASN A 6 -31.41 4.48 8.63
C ASN A 6 -29.98 4.40 8.09
N ILE A 7 -29.63 3.22 7.57
CA ILE A 7 -28.36 2.99 6.88
C ILE A 7 -28.46 3.75 5.56
N SER A 8 -27.89 4.95 5.54
CA SER A 8 -27.76 5.74 4.32
C SER A 8 -26.68 5.13 3.43
N SER A 9 -26.71 5.45 2.14
CA SER A 9 -25.72 5.08 1.12
C SER A 9 -24.26 5.50 1.41
N ALA A 10 -23.95 6.01 2.61
CA ALA A 10 -22.63 6.47 3.05
C ALA A 10 -21.73 5.37 3.67
N GLU A 11 -22.22 4.15 3.90
CA GLU A 11 -21.50 3.11 4.68
C GLU A 11 -20.58 2.17 3.87
N PHE A 12 -20.67 2.18 2.55
CA PHE A 12 -19.90 1.26 1.70
C PHE A 12 -18.86 2.01 0.86
N SER A 13 -17.72 1.35 0.59
CA SER A 13 -16.74 1.76 -0.41
C SER A 13 -16.70 0.74 -1.52
N ARG A 14 -16.45 1.20 -2.75
CA ARG A 14 -16.39 0.33 -3.91
C ARG A 14 -14.97 -0.18 -4.10
N GLN A 15 -14.81 -1.51 -4.09
CA GLN A 15 -13.51 -2.16 -4.30
C GLN A 15 -13.53 -2.96 -5.60
N LEU A 16 -12.49 -2.84 -6.40
CA LEU A 16 -12.23 -3.72 -7.53
C LEU A 16 -11.49 -4.97 -7.03
N LEU A 17 -12.08 -6.16 -7.22
CA LEU A 17 -11.50 -7.46 -6.86
C LEU A 17 -11.03 -8.19 -8.12
N LEU A 18 -9.72 -8.46 -8.22
CA LEU A 18 -9.14 -9.30 -9.27
C LEU A 18 -9.43 -10.78 -8.97
N ILE A 19 -10.56 -11.27 -9.48
CA ILE A 19 -11.01 -12.64 -9.24
C ILE A 19 -10.25 -13.66 -10.06
N ALA A 20 -9.83 -13.32 -11.29
CA ALA A 20 -9.30 -14.29 -12.25
C ALA A 20 -8.10 -15.11 -11.74
N PHE A 21 -7.26 -14.50 -10.91
CA PHE A 21 -6.07 -15.15 -10.35
C PHE A 21 -6.21 -15.52 -8.87
N ALA A 22 -7.36 -15.25 -8.24
CA ALA A 22 -7.64 -15.66 -6.88
C ALA A 22 -8.14 -17.11 -6.83
N SER A 23 -7.93 -17.78 -5.70
CA SER A 23 -8.61 -19.04 -5.37
C SER A 23 -10.04 -18.79 -4.90
N GLU A 24 -10.91 -19.80 -5.00
CA GLU A 24 -12.27 -19.72 -4.45
C GLU A 24 -12.26 -19.36 -2.96
N VAL A 25 -11.33 -19.93 -2.20
CA VAL A 25 -11.17 -19.67 -0.76
C VAL A 25 -10.84 -18.21 -0.49
N GLU A 26 -9.93 -17.61 -1.27
CA GLU A 26 -9.61 -16.18 -1.14
C GLU A 26 -10.83 -15.30 -1.43
N ILE A 27 -11.63 -15.64 -2.45
CA ILE A 27 -12.85 -14.90 -2.79
C ILE A 27 -13.88 -14.98 -1.65
N ILE A 28 -14.12 -16.19 -1.13
CA ILE A 28 -15.05 -16.42 0.00
C ILE A 28 -14.59 -15.67 1.24
N GLN A 29 -13.30 -15.75 1.58
CA GLN A 29 -12.74 -15.06 2.74
C GLN A 29 -12.82 -13.54 2.59
N PHE A 30 -12.49 -13.01 1.41
CA PHE A 30 -12.58 -11.58 1.14
C PHE A 30 -14.01 -11.07 1.34
N LEU A 31 -15.00 -11.72 0.70
CA LEU A 31 -16.40 -11.32 0.84
C LEU A 31 -16.91 -11.46 2.28
N GLY A 32 -16.61 -12.56 2.96
CA GLY A 32 -17.03 -12.76 4.34
C GLY A 32 -16.46 -11.70 5.31
N GLN A 33 -15.25 -11.20 5.06
CA GLN A 33 -14.58 -10.21 5.90
C GLN A 33 -14.91 -8.75 5.54
N GLN A 34 -15.23 -8.48 4.28
CA GLN A 34 -15.25 -7.13 3.72
C GLN A 34 -16.51 -6.80 2.94
N GLY A 35 -17.14 -7.79 2.29
CA GLY A 35 -18.32 -7.59 1.47
C GLY A 35 -19.52 -7.07 2.28
N SER A 36 -20.40 -6.36 1.59
CA SER A 36 -21.75 -6.09 2.09
C SER A 36 -22.54 -7.39 2.21
N ASP A 37 -23.63 -7.36 2.96
CA ASP A 37 -24.45 -8.56 3.17
C ASP A 37 -25.09 -9.03 1.84
N GLU A 38 -25.33 -8.12 0.89
CA GLU A 38 -25.78 -8.43 -0.47
C GLU A 38 -24.70 -9.15 -1.29
N GLU A 39 -23.44 -8.69 -1.23
CA GLU A 39 -22.33 -9.34 -1.95
C GLU A 39 -22.10 -10.76 -1.40
N VAL A 40 -22.21 -10.94 -0.09
CA VAL A 40 -22.10 -12.27 0.55
C VAL A 40 -23.25 -13.18 0.10
N ALA A 41 -24.48 -12.68 0.04
CA ALA A 41 -25.63 -13.46 -0.44
C ALA A 41 -25.48 -13.87 -1.92
N ASN A 42 -24.79 -13.06 -2.73
CA ASN A 42 -24.59 -13.28 -4.16
C ASN A 42 -23.30 -14.04 -4.51
N ILE A 43 -22.59 -14.60 -3.53
CA ILE A 43 -21.30 -15.26 -3.74
C ILE A 43 -21.32 -16.37 -4.81
N GLY A 44 -22.43 -17.12 -4.92
CA GLY A 44 -22.57 -18.18 -5.93
C GLY A 44 -22.45 -17.65 -7.36
N LYS A 45 -22.96 -16.45 -7.63
CA LYS A 45 -22.84 -15.78 -8.94
C LYS A 45 -21.41 -15.34 -9.22
N LEU A 46 -20.70 -14.86 -8.19
CA LEU A 46 -19.30 -14.48 -8.32
C LEU A 46 -18.42 -15.69 -8.60
N LEU A 47 -18.63 -16.81 -7.90
CA LEU A 47 -17.90 -18.05 -8.12
C LEU A 47 -18.18 -18.66 -9.50
N ALA A 48 -19.42 -18.61 -9.99
CA ALA A 48 -19.72 -19.02 -11.36
C ALA A 48 -19.00 -18.15 -12.41
N THR A 49 -18.88 -16.84 -12.13
CA THR A 49 -18.11 -15.92 -12.99
C THR A 49 -16.63 -16.28 -12.96
N TRP A 50 -16.07 -16.51 -11.77
CA TRP A 50 -14.69 -16.93 -11.56
C TRP A 50 -14.38 -18.23 -12.33
N ASP A 51 -15.25 -19.23 -12.23
CA ASP A 51 -15.07 -20.53 -12.89
C ASP A 51 -15.01 -20.36 -14.42
N SER A 52 -15.92 -19.54 -14.98
CA SER A 52 -15.96 -19.24 -16.43
C SER A 52 -14.69 -18.57 -16.98
N LEU A 53 -13.87 -17.96 -16.11
CA LEU A 53 -12.63 -17.30 -16.50
C LEU A 53 -11.42 -18.24 -16.54
N GLN A 54 -11.49 -19.40 -15.87
CA GLN A 54 -10.30 -20.22 -15.61
C GLN A 54 -9.62 -20.73 -16.88
N ASP A 55 -10.38 -21.05 -17.92
CA ASP A 55 -9.79 -21.47 -19.20
C ASP A 55 -9.08 -20.34 -19.93
N ARG A 56 -9.54 -19.09 -19.78
CA ARG A 56 -8.82 -17.92 -20.31
C ARG A 56 -7.57 -17.62 -19.49
N VAL A 57 -7.64 -17.76 -18.17
CA VAL A 57 -6.47 -17.61 -17.28
C VAL A 57 -5.38 -18.62 -17.64
N LYS A 58 -5.74 -19.90 -17.81
CA LYS A 58 -4.80 -20.94 -18.26
C LYS A 58 -4.12 -20.59 -19.58
N ARG A 59 -4.87 -20.08 -20.57
CA ARG A 59 -4.29 -19.63 -21.84
C ARG A 59 -3.33 -18.47 -21.66
N ILE A 60 -3.69 -17.43 -20.90
CA ILE A 60 -2.80 -16.30 -20.63
C ILE A 60 -1.53 -16.75 -19.91
N LEU A 61 -1.63 -17.64 -18.92
CA LEU A 61 -0.47 -18.19 -18.22
C LEU A 61 0.51 -18.91 -19.16
N GLN A 62 0.02 -19.52 -20.24
CA GLN A 62 0.83 -20.18 -21.27
C GLN A 62 1.37 -19.20 -22.31
N GLU A 63 0.52 -18.32 -22.83
CA GLU A 63 0.88 -17.35 -23.88
C GLU A 63 1.85 -16.27 -23.39
N GLU A 64 1.74 -15.88 -22.12
CA GLU A 64 2.55 -14.86 -21.47
C GLU A 64 3.61 -15.45 -20.53
N GLU A 65 4.07 -16.68 -20.80
CA GLU A 65 5.10 -17.32 -20.00
C GLU A 65 6.37 -16.44 -19.94
N ASN A 66 6.89 -16.22 -18.74
CA ASN A 66 8.07 -15.40 -18.46
C ASN A 66 7.95 -13.93 -18.88
N LEU A 67 6.74 -13.43 -19.19
CA LEU A 67 6.48 -12.02 -19.47
C LEU A 67 7.08 -11.04 -18.42
N PRO A 68 6.98 -11.28 -17.10
CA PRO A 68 7.57 -10.38 -16.10
C PRO A 68 9.10 -10.24 -16.21
N GLU A 69 9.79 -11.18 -16.86
CA GLU A 69 11.26 -11.15 -17.05
C GLU A 69 11.68 -10.35 -18.28
N THR A 70 10.71 -9.97 -19.13
CA THR A 70 10.91 -9.15 -20.33
C THR A 70 10.71 -7.65 -20.06
N ILE A 71 10.50 -7.27 -18.79
CA ILE A 71 10.30 -5.88 -18.40
C ILE A 71 11.55 -5.05 -18.68
N LEU A 72 11.34 -3.96 -19.41
CA LEU A 72 12.36 -2.98 -19.70
C LEU A 72 12.49 -2.01 -18.52
N SER A 73 13.73 -1.71 -18.18
CA SER A 73 14.11 -0.72 -17.19
C SER A 73 15.03 0.28 -17.87
N ARG A 74 14.66 1.56 -17.86
CA ARG A 74 15.45 2.64 -18.46
C ARG A 74 15.86 3.67 -17.42
N GLU A 75 16.94 4.38 -17.69
CA GLU A 75 17.34 5.52 -16.88
C GLU A 75 16.33 6.66 -17.02
N ILE A 76 16.23 7.50 -16.00
CA ILE A 76 15.46 8.73 -16.06
C ILE A 76 16.19 9.70 -17.01
N PRO A 77 15.48 10.45 -17.88
CA PRO A 77 16.14 11.43 -18.74
C PRO A 77 16.97 12.42 -17.93
N VAL A 78 18.21 12.66 -18.39
CA VAL A 78 19.25 13.41 -17.64
C VAL A 78 18.79 14.79 -17.16
N GLN A 79 17.93 15.45 -17.92
CA GLN A 79 17.36 16.76 -17.55
C GLN A 79 16.56 16.75 -16.22
N TYR A 80 16.15 15.58 -15.73
CA TYR A 80 15.42 15.43 -14.46
C TYR A 80 16.27 14.89 -13.31
N ASN A 81 17.57 14.67 -13.50
CA ASN A 81 18.45 14.09 -12.48
C ASN A 81 18.42 14.88 -11.16
N SER A 82 18.44 16.21 -11.23
CA SER A 82 18.36 17.05 -10.02
C SER A 82 17.06 16.82 -9.23
N MET A 83 15.94 16.61 -9.92
CA MET A 83 14.65 16.32 -9.28
C MET A 83 14.64 14.94 -8.64
N VAL A 84 15.22 13.94 -9.32
CA VAL A 84 15.36 12.58 -8.78
C VAL A 84 16.27 12.56 -7.55
N GLU A 85 17.44 13.22 -7.62
CA GLU A 85 18.38 13.33 -6.51
C GLU A 85 17.72 13.99 -5.29
N LYS A 86 16.89 15.01 -5.49
CA LYS A 86 16.10 15.61 -4.41
C LYS A 86 15.22 14.58 -3.70
N TYR A 87 14.55 13.69 -4.42
CA TYR A 87 13.72 12.64 -3.81
C TYR A 87 14.55 11.55 -3.13
N LEU A 88 15.63 11.09 -3.75
CA LEU A 88 16.53 10.08 -3.17
C LEU A 88 17.23 10.60 -1.89
N ASN A 89 17.44 11.92 -1.81
CA ASN A 89 18.04 12.57 -0.65
C ASN A 89 17.02 13.01 0.41
N ASP A 90 15.73 12.81 0.19
CA ASP A 90 14.70 13.09 1.20
C ASP A 90 14.91 12.20 2.43
N ASN A 91 14.90 12.82 3.62
CA ASN A 91 15.15 12.11 4.88
C ASN A 91 14.15 10.97 5.13
N SER A 92 12.90 11.15 4.70
CA SER A 92 11.84 10.18 4.89
C SER A 92 12.03 8.97 3.97
N ILE A 93 12.49 9.20 2.74
CA ILE A 93 12.89 8.13 1.81
C ILE A 93 14.10 7.37 2.35
N ARG A 94 15.17 8.07 2.76
CA ARG A 94 16.38 7.43 3.32
C ARG A 94 16.10 6.59 4.56
N LYS A 95 15.24 7.06 5.46
CA LYS A 95 14.83 6.29 6.65
C LYS A 95 14.01 5.06 6.29
N THR A 96 13.20 5.13 5.22
CA THR A 96 12.39 4.01 4.74
C THR A 96 13.21 2.98 3.98
N PHE A 97 14.27 3.42 3.29
CA PHE A 97 15.18 2.59 2.53
C PHE A 97 16.63 2.79 3.01
N PRO A 98 17.00 2.27 4.20
CA PRO A 98 18.32 2.49 4.79
C PRO A 98 19.46 1.89 3.94
N ASP A 99 19.19 0.83 3.19
CA ASP A 99 20.15 0.19 2.29
C ASP A 99 20.34 0.95 0.96
N GLY A 100 19.63 2.08 0.78
CA GLY A 100 19.57 2.82 -0.47
C GLY A 100 18.59 2.25 -1.49
N VAL A 101 18.23 3.10 -2.46
CA VAL A 101 17.39 2.78 -3.61
C VAL A 101 17.90 3.54 -4.83
N GLU A 102 17.63 2.99 -6.00
CA GLU A 102 17.87 3.65 -7.28
C GLU A 102 16.53 4.12 -7.87
N CYS A 103 16.57 4.96 -8.91
CA CYS A 103 15.38 5.34 -9.66
C CYS A 103 15.47 4.82 -11.09
N ALA A 104 14.39 4.25 -11.61
CA ALA A 104 14.31 3.79 -13.01
C ALA A 104 12.91 3.97 -13.58
N MET A 105 12.83 4.15 -14.90
CA MET A 105 11.58 4.01 -15.65
C MET A 105 11.30 2.54 -15.94
N VAL A 106 10.08 2.07 -15.64
CA VAL A 106 9.67 0.67 -15.84
C VAL A 106 8.31 0.58 -16.52
N GLU A 107 8.10 -0.48 -17.32
CA GLU A 107 6.82 -0.76 -17.97
C GLU A 107 5.77 -1.23 -16.94
N ILE A 108 4.65 -0.50 -16.83
CA ILE A 108 3.61 -0.78 -15.84
C ILE A 108 3.04 -2.19 -16.00
N ASP A 109 2.69 -2.57 -17.24
CA ASP A 109 1.96 -3.80 -17.54
C ASP A 109 2.71 -5.07 -17.15
N LYS A 110 4.05 -4.99 -16.98
CA LYS A 110 4.90 -6.14 -16.63
C LYS A 110 5.34 -6.16 -15.16
N ILE A 111 4.91 -5.17 -14.36
CA ILE A 111 5.20 -5.16 -12.92
C ILE A 111 4.36 -6.25 -12.24
N ILE A 112 5.01 -7.07 -11.42
CA ILE A 112 4.33 -8.08 -10.60
C ILE A 112 3.52 -7.36 -9.53
N SER A 113 2.22 -7.62 -9.49
CA SER A 113 1.30 -7.08 -8.49
C SER A 113 0.76 -8.20 -7.61
N LEU A 114 0.91 -8.01 -6.30
CA LEU A 114 0.45 -8.97 -5.30
C LEU A 114 -0.78 -8.47 -4.52
N GLN A 115 -1.30 -7.29 -4.86
CA GLN A 115 -2.57 -6.86 -4.30
C GLN A 115 -3.70 -7.48 -5.12
N ARG A 116 -4.72 -8.08 -4.47
CA ARG A 116 -5.92 -8.65 -5.13
C ARG A 116 -7.06 -7.67 -5.27
N THR A 117 -7.04 -6.62 -4.46
CA THR A 117 -8.15 -5.69 -4.30
C THR A 117 -7.66 -4.28 -4.49
N MET A 118 -8.54 -3.39 -4.90
CA MET A 118 -8.21 -1.99 -5.10
C MET A 118 -9.39 -1.13 -4.73
N ASP A 119 -9.12 0.04 -4.15
CA ASP A 119 -10.16 1.01 -3.84
C ASP A 119 -10.52 1.79 -5.10
N GLU A 120 -11.68 1.49 -5.69
CA GLU A 120 -12.12 2.07 -6.95
C GLU A 120 -12.37 3.57 -6.79
N ASP A 121 -13.06 3.94 -5.71
CA ASP A 121 -13.40 5.33 -5.38
C ASP A 121 -12.13 6.17 -5.26
N TYR A 122 -11.13 5.68 -4.53
CA TYR A 122 -9.84 6.36 -4.39
C TYR A 122 -9.10 6.47 -5.72
N THR A 123 -9.06 5.41 -6.53
CA THR A 123 -8.41 5.49 -7.85
C THR A 123 -9.12 6.43 -8.81
N ASN A 124 -10.44 6.57 -8.74
CA ASN A 124 -11.18 7.55 -9.54
C ASN A 124 -10.81 8.97 -9.12
N LEU A 125 -10.72 9.25 -7.81
CA LEU A 125 -10.24 10.54 -7.32
C LEU A 125 -8.81 10.87 -7.78
N LEU A 126 -7.92 9.88 -7.80
CA LEU A 126 -6.56 10.08 -8.34
C LEU A 126 -6.60 10.39 -9.83
N GLN A 127 -7.41 9.67 -10.60
CA GLN A 127 -7.56 9.89 -12.04
C GLN A 127 -8.09 11.30 -12.33
N GLU A 128 -9.15 11.73 -11.63
CA GLU A 128 -9.71 13.08 -11.76
C GLU A 128 -8.68 14.16 -11.38
N ARG A 129 -7.95 13.97 -10.27
CA ARG A 129 -6.94 14.91 -9.80
C ARG A 129 -5.80 15.10 -10.79
N TRP A 130 -5.43 14.05 -11.51
CA TRP A 130 -4.29 14.06 -12.44
C TRP A 130 -4.68 14.21 -13.91
N ALA A 131 -5.98 14.17 -14.21
CA ALA A 131 -6.49 14.37 -15.56
C ALA A 131 -5.97 15.69 -16.14
N GLY A 132 -5.35 15.63 -17.32
CA GLY A 132 -4.78 16.79 -17.99
C GLY A 132 -3.44 17.30 -17.42
N ASN A 133 -2.88 16.68 -16.37
CA ASN A 133 -1.64 17.13 -15.71
C ASN A 133 -0.54 16.05 -15.67
N LEU A 134 -0.36 15.31 -16.77
CA LEU A 134 0.55 14.16 -16.88
C LEU A 134 1.90 14.49 -17.54
N GLY A 135 2.39 15.71 -17.36
CA GLY A 135 3.76 16.07 -17.71
C GLY A 135 4.77 15.22 -16.91
N PHE A 136 5.96 14.97 -17.48
CA PHE A 136 6.95 14.07 -16.88
C PHE A 136 7.36 14.47 -15.45
N GLU A 137 7.48 15.78 -15.18
CA GLU A 137 7.75 16.30 -13.83
C GLU A 137 6.65 15.92 -12.83
N ASN A 138 5.39 16.01 -13.24
CA ASN A 138 4.27 15.62 -12.38
C ASN A 138 4.24 14.11 -12.17
N ILE A 139 4.56 13.31 -13.21
CA ILE A 139 4.68 11.86 -13.06
C ILE A 139 5.80 11.52 -12.05
N LEU A 140 6.94 12.21 -12.11
CA LEU A 140 8.02 12.07 -11.11
C LEU A 140 7.53 12.44 -9.71
N GLU A 141 6.81 13.55 -9.54
CA GLU A 141 6.26 13.93 -8.23
C GLU A 141 5.23 12.90 -7.73
N ILE A 142 4.29 12.48 -8.58
CA ILE A 142 3.27 11.48 -8.24
C ILE A 142 3.90 10.17 -7.78
N CYS A 143 4.99 9.74 -8.43
CA CYS A 143 5.59 8.46 -8.14
C CYS A 143 6.65 8.50 -7.04
N LEU A 144 7.50 9.53 -6.99
CA LEU A 144 8.71 9.50 -6.15
C LEU A 144 8.59 10.35 -4.87
N SER A 145 7.62 11.25 -4.80
CA SER A 145 7.46 12.13 -3.65
C SER A 145 7.11 11.34 -2.38
N ALA A 146 7.71 11.74 -1.26
CA ALA A 146 7.35 11.25 0.07
C ALA A 146 6.07 11.89 0.62
N LYS A 147 5.43 12.80 -0.13
CA LYS A 147 4.19 13.45 0.27
C LYS A 147 3.05 12.43 0.29
N ASN A 148 2.34 12.38 1.41
CA ASN A 148 1.07 11.69 1.51
C ASN A 148 -0.08 12.68 1.53
N ASP A 149 -1.22 12.25 0.99
CA ASP A 149 -2.48 12.94 1.25
C ASP A 149 -2.80 12.78 2.74
N LYS A 150 -2.85 13.91 3.46
CA LYS A 150 -3.10 13.89 4.91
C LYS A 150 -4.59 13.67 5.13
N SER A 151 -5.01 12.41 5.17
CA SER A 151 -6.36 12.06 5.59
C SER A 151 -6.58 12.51 7.04
N GLU A 152 -7.82 12.93 7.33
CA GLU A 152 -8.22 13.41 8.66
C GLU A 152 -7.86 12.38 9.74
N LEU A 153 -7.04 12.81 10.70
CA LEU A 153 -6.68 12.02 11.88
C LEU A 153 -7.60 12.44 13.03
N LYS A 154 -8.38 11.50 13.54
CA LYS A 154 -9.18 11.71 14.74
C LYS A 154 -8.40 11.22 15.95
N HIS A 155 -8.51 11.94 17.05
CA HIS A 155 -7.81 11.66 18.30
C HIS A 155 -8.80 11.69 19.45
N LEU A 156 -8.75 10.65 20.28
CA LEU A 156 -9.52 10.51 21.51
C LEU A 156 -8.56 10.17 22.66
N VAL A 157 -8.75 10.82 23.81
CA VAL A 157 -8.03 10.51 25.05
C VAL A 157 -9.00 9.77 25.97
N TYR A 158 -8.69 8.52 26.29
CA TYR A 158 -9.51 7.70 27.20
C TYR A 158 -9.07 7.90 28.66
N SER A 159 -7.76 7.97 28.88
CA SER A 159 -7.09 8.32 30.14
C SER A 159 -5.77 9.03 29.82
N PRO A 160 -5.10 9.68 30.78
CA PRO A 160 -3.84 10.40 30.52
C PRO A 160 -2.72 9.56 29.89
N ASP A 161 -2.77 8.25 30.05
CA ASP A 161 -1.84 7.25 29.53
C ASP A 161 -2.39 6.43 28.34
N HIS A 162 -3.62 6.70 27.90
CA HIS A 162 -4.30 5.96 26.84
C HIS A 162 -4.88 6.88 25.78
N HIS A 163 -4.23 6.89 24.62
CA HIS A 163 -4.63 7.66 23.45
C HIS A 163 -5.07 6.74 22.31
N VAL A 164 -6.17 7.09 21.67
CA VAL A 164 -6.74 6.37 20.54
C VAL A 164 -6.75 7.29 19.33
N PHE A 165 -6.13 6.85 18.25
CA PHE A 165 -6.09 7.54 16.97
C PHE A 165 -6.86 6.75 15.93
N SER A 166 -7.64 7.44 15.09
CA SER A 166 -8.36 6.78 14.00
C SER A 166 -8.33 7.55 12.71
N SER A 167 -8.30 6.83 11.59
CA SER A 167 -8.28 7.40 10.24
C SER A 167 -8.95 6.47 9.24
N PRO A 168 -9.69 6.99 8.24
CA PRO A 168 -10.14 6.19 7.11
C PRO A 168 -8.99 5.71 6.22
N ASN A 169 -7.80 6.32 6.33
CA ASN A 169 -6.63 5.88 5.60
C ASN A 169 -5.99 4.66 6.29
N SER A 170 -5.98 3.54 5.56
CA SER A 170 -5.45 2.25 6.03
C SER A 170 -3.95 2.25 6.27
N ASP A 171 -3.23 3.30 5.84
CA ASP A 171 -1.81 3.46 6.07
C ASP A 171 -1.45 4.00 7.46
N LEU A 172 -2.44 4.47 8.25
CA LEU A 172 -2.23 4.96 9.62
C LEU A 172 -1.47 3.90 10.44
N ARG A 173 -0.39 4.27 11.11
CA ARG A 173 0.48 3.33 11.80
C ARG A 173 1.15 3.98 13.00
N TYR A 174 1.47 3.14 13.97
CA TYR A 174 2.41 3.49 15.02
C TYR A 174 3.83 3.48 14.44
N LEU A 175 4.53 4.59 14.59
CA LEU A 175 5.87 4.82 14.04
C LEU A 175 6.97 4.61 15.11
N GLY A 176 6.59 4.16 16.30
CA GLY A 176 7.52 3.83 17.38
C GLY A 176 7.52 4.82 18.54
N SER A 177 8.20 4.41 19.61
CA SER A 177 8.51 5.23 20.78
C SER A 177 10.00 5.47 20.87
N TYR A 178 10.39 6.68 21.23
CA TYR A 178 11.78 7.09 21.28
C TYR A 178 12.06 7.90 22.54
N PHE A 179 13.30 7.78 23.01
CA PHE A 179 13.81 8.69 24.02
C PHE A 179 13.89 10.10 23.43
N LYS A 180 13.28 11.07 24.11
CA LYS A 180 13.41 12.50 23.83
C LYS A 180 14.16 13.14 24.99
N LYS A 181 15.22 13.87 24.66
CA LYS A 181 15.83 14.79 25.62
C LYS A 181 14.86 15.95 25.87
N ILE A 182 14.60 16.25 27.14
CA ILE A 182 13.68 17.31 27.52
C ILE A 182 14.16 18.67 27.01
N GLU A 183 13.22 19.42 26.45
CA GLU A 183 13.33 20.81 26.04
C GLU A 183 12.36 21.66 26.90
N ASP A 184 12.56 22.97 26.96
CA ASP A 184 11.78 23.86 27.86
C ASP A 184 10.27 23.76 27.63
N ASN A 185 9.83 23.60 26.36
CA ASN A 185 8.42 23.44 26.01
C ASN A 185 7.80 22.12 26.49
N ASP A 186 8.60 21.11 26.85
CA ASP A 186 8.08 19.84 27.36
C ASP A 186 7.63 19.95 28.83
N LEU A 187 8.12 20.95 29.55
CA LEU A 187 7.86 21.12 30.99
C LEU A 187 6.37 21.38 31.27
N GLU A 188 5.67 21.99 30.32
CA GLU A 188 4.22 22.27 30.38
C GLU A 188 3.35 21.01 30.46
N TYR A 189 3.87 19.86 30.03
CA TYR A 189 3.15 18.59 30.04
C TYR A 189 3.42 17.74 31.29
N SER A 190 4.25 18.21 32.22
CA SER A 190 4.60 17.47 33.43
C SER A 190 3.56 17.65 34.54
N GLY A 191 3.11 16.55 35.15
CA GLY A 191 2.15 16.54 36.27
C GLY A 191 2.76 16.84 37.65
N GLY A 192 3.96 17.43 37.69
CA GLY A 192 4.75 17.69 38.91
C GLY A 192 6.13 17.02 38.91
N GLY A 193 7.03 17.49 39.79
CA GLY A 193 8.43 17.07 39.86
C GLY A 193 9.34 17.82 38.87
N VAL A 194 10.60 17.37 38.76
CA VAL A 194 11.56 17.88 37.77
C VAL A 194 11.77 16.78 36.73
N PRO A 195 11.12 16.85 35.56
CA PRO A 195 11.28 15.81 34.55
C PRO A 195 12.72 15.88 33.99
N VAL A 196 13.39 14.73 33.88
CA VAL A 196 14.78 14.62 33.39
C VAL A 196 14.91 13.85 32.07
N ALA A 197 13.85 13.16 31.66
CA ALA A 197 13.75 12.40 30.43
C ALA A 197 12.29 12.32 29.97
N ALA A 198 12.08 12.22 28.66
CA ALA A 198 10.77 11.97 28.08
C ALA A 198 10.81 10.78 27.11
N ILE A 199 9.68 10.09 26.99
CA ILE A 199 9.44 9.12 25.92
C ILE A 199 8.36 9.70 25.02
N ILE A 200 8.64 9.77 23.72
CA ILE A 200 7.67 10.24 22.72
C ILE A 200 7.24 9.10 21.81
N SER A 201 5.93 9.02 21.57
CA SER A 201 5.31 8.08 20.63
C SER A 201 4.89 8.81 19.37
N PHE A 202 5.25 8.27 18.19
CA PHE A 202 4.78 8.81 16.92
C PHE A 202 3.66 7.94 16.34
N VAL A 203 2.56 8.60 15.95
CA VAL A 203 1.49 8.00 15.14
C VAL A 203 1.38 8.83 13.87
N GLY A 204 1.34 8.15 12.73
CA GLY A 204 1.31 8.86 11.44
C GLY A 204 1.14 7.90 10.27
N TYR A 205 1.60 8.35 9.11
CA TYR A 205 1.50 7.62 7.85
C TYR A 205 2.91 7.27 7.36
N GLY A 206 3.06 6.13 6.69
CA GLY A 206 4.35 5.76 6.09
C GLY A 206 4.56 6.55 4.80
N VAL A 207 5.80 6.85 4.40
CA VAL A 207 5.99 7.46 3.09
C VAL A 207 5.52 6.52 1.99
N GLN A 208 4.88 7.09 0.98
CA GLN A 208 4.37 6.32 -0.14
C GLN A 208 5.05 6.80 -1.42
N PRO A 209 6.30 6.45 -1.72
CA PRO A 209 6.77 6.42 -3.10
C PRO A 209 6.30 5.13 -3.79
N VAL A 210 6.12 5.17 -5.11
CA VAL A 210 5.99 3.97 -5.92
C VAL A 210 7.34 3.25 -5.88
N SER A 211 7.34 2.07 -5.29
CA SER A 211 8.58 1.33 -5.06
C SER A 211 8.43 -0.13 -5.44
N VAL A 212 9.54 -0.70 -5.88
CA VAL A 212 9.62 -2.08 -6.38
C VAL A 212 10.85 -2.77 -5.80
N TYR A 213 10.72 -4.06 -5.54
CA TYR A 213 11.88 -4.94 -5.38
C TYR A 213 12.32 -5.44 -6.75
N LYS A 214 13.61 -5.34 -7.04
CA LYS A 214 14.21 -5.98 -8.22
C LYS A 214 14.93 -7.25 -7.79
N VAL A 215 14.38 -8.41 -8.19
CA VAL A 215 14.95 -9.74 -7.95
C VAL A 215 15.25 -10.36 -9.31
N GLY A 216 16.53 -10.48 -9.66
CA GLY A 216 16.93 -10.86 -11.02
C GLY A 216 16.39 -9.88 -12.07
N LYS A 217 15.57 -10.37 -12.99
CA LYS A 217 14.90 -9.56 -14.03
C LYS A 217 13.51 -9.05 -13.62
N ARG A 218 12.96 -9.55 -12.50
CA ARG A 218 11.58 -9.28 -12.09
C ARG A 218 11.49 -8.02 -11.25
N PHE A 219 10.44 -7.25 -11.47
CA PHE A 219 10.10 -6.06 -10.69
C PHE A 219 8.80 -6.32 -9.95
N ILE A 220 8.88 -6.35 -8.62
CA ILE A 220 7.78 -6.71 -7.73
C ILE A 220 7.31 -5.44 -7.03
N LEU A 221 6.06 -5.05 -7.25
CA LEU A 221 5.52 -3.86 -6.63
C LEU A 221 5.45 -4.03 -5.11
N ASN A 222 6.09 -3.11 -4.40
CA ASN A 222 6.08 -3.05 -2.94
C ASN A 222 5.08 -1.99 -2.45
N ASN A 223 5.05 -0.84 -3.11
CA ASN A 223 4.15 0.25 -2.74
C ASN A 223 3.73 1.04 -3.98
N GLY A 224 2.57 1.71 -3.89
CA GLY A 224 2.05 2.59 -4.93
C GLY A 224 1.00 1.97 -5.83
N PHE A 225 0.44 0.80 -5.49
CA PHE A 225 -0.53 0.05 -6.31
C PHE A 225 -1.64 0.92 -6.92
N HIS A 226 -2.39 1.67 -6.11
CA HIS A 226 -3.46 2.57 -6.59
C HIS A 226 -2.96 3.65 -7.56
N ARG A 227 -1.75 4.17 -7.35
CA ARG A 227 -1.18 5.21 -8.22
C ARG A 227 -0.73 4.64 -9.55
N VAL A 228 -0.12 3.45 -9.53
CA VAL A 228 0.26 2.72 -10.75
C VAL A 228 -0.99 2.41 -11.57
N TYR A 229 -2.05 1.90 -10.93
CA TYR A 229 -3.33 1.64 -11.58
C TYR A 229 -3.95 2.92 -12.16
N ALA A 230 -4.03 4.01 -11.39
CA ALA A 230 -4.61 5.26 -11.85
C ALA A 230 -3.82 5.86 -13.04
N LEU A 231 -2.48 5.88 -12.98
CA LEU A 231 -1.64 6.32 -14.09
C LEU A 231 -1.85 5.44 -15.34
N ARG A 232 -1.96 4.13 -15.15
CA ARG A 232 -2.22 3.19 -16.25
C ARG A 232 -3.59 3.38 -16.89
N SER A 233 -4.60 3.70 -16.08
CA SER A 233 -5.97 4.03 -16.51
C SER A 233 -6.00 5.32 -17.33
N LEU A 234 -5.13 6.28 -17.00
CA LEU A 234 -4.91 7.51 -17.77
C LEU A 234 -4.02 7.31 -19.02
N GLY A 235 -3.67 6.07 -19.37
CA GLY A 235 -2.92 5.74 -20.58
C GLY A 235 -1.40 5.78 -20.46
N ILE A 236 -0.86 6.04 -19.26
CA ILE A 236 0.60 5.96 -19.02
C ILE A 236 1.04 4.49 -19.05
N LYS A 237 2.11 4.20 -19.79
CA LYS A 237 2.64 2.84 -19.95
C LYS A 237 3.92 2.59 -19.17
N GLU A 238 4.65 3.64 -18.86
CA GLU A 238 5.92 3.59 -18.14
C GLU A 238 5.96 4.64 -17.05
N ILE A 239 6.48 4.27 -15.88
CA ILE A 239 6.54 5.16 -14.71
C ILE A 239 7.91 5.10 -14.04
N PRO A 240 8.35 6.21 -13.41
CA PRO A 240 9.51 6.21 -12.55
C PRO A 240 9.18 5.50 -11.24
N VAL A 241 10.08 4.64 -10.76
CA VAL A 241 9.91 3.91 -9.51
C VAL A 241 11.21 3.90 -8.71
N LEU A 242 11.09 3.84 -7.38
CA LEU A 242 12.22 3.54 -6.51
C LEU A 242 12.50 2.03 -6.52
N VAL A 243 13.70 1.66 -6.94
CA VAL A 243 14.14 0.27 -7.10
C VAL A 243 15.01 -0.13 -5.93
N LYS A 244 14.52 -1.07 -5.11
CA LYS A 244 15.33 -1.78 -4.13
C LYS A 244 15.87 -3.06 -4.74
N LYS A 245 17.18 -3.10 -5.02
CA LYS A 245 17.84 -4.30 -5.57
C LYS A 245 17.98 -5.38 -4.49
N VAL A 246 17.63 -6.61 -4.85
CA VAL A 246 17.78 -7.79 -3.98
C VAL A 246 18.77 -8.74 -4.64
N HIS A 247 20.02 -8.70 -4.18
CA HIS A 247 21.11 -9.50 -4.77
C HIS A 247 21.02 -10.98 -4.41
N ASN A 248 20.71 -11.30 -3.16
CA ASN A 248 20.54 -12.68 -2.68
C ASN A 248 19.12 -12.87 -2.18
N SER A 249 18.23 -13.35 -3.05
CA SER A 249 16.82 -13.55 -2.69
C SER A 249 16.62 -14.60 -1.60
N LYS A 250 17.55 -15.55 -1.39
CA LYS A 250 17.48 -16.56 -0.32
C LYS A 250 17.61 -15.95 1.07
N ILE A 251 18.32 -14.83 1.19
CA ILE A 251 18.58 -14.16 2.47
C ILE A 251 17.75 -12.87 2.59
N ASN A 252 17.66 -12.11 1.50
CA ASN A 252 17.19 -10.72 1.51
C ASN A 252 15.78 -10.53 0.94
N PHE A 253 15.10 -11.62 0.55
CA PHE A 253 13.68 -11.59 0.18
C PHE A 253 12.88 -12.50 1.12
N PRO A 254 11.77 -12.02 1.70
CA PRO A 254 11.04 -12.79 2.69
C PRO A 254 10.35 -14.02 2.04
N ASN A 255 10.17 -15.09 2.83
CA ASN A 255 9.51 -16.32 2.37
C ASN A 255 8.01 -16.11 2.09
N ASN A 256 7.39 -15.15 2.76
CA ASN A 256 6.05 -14.65 2.44
C ASN A 256 6.13 -13.14 2.27
N PHE A 257 5.61 -12.65 1.16
CA PHE A 257 5.59 -11.22 0.84
C PHE A 257 4.17 -10.80 0.47
N LEU A 258 3.60 -9.88 1.24
CA LEU A 258 2.22 -9.40 1.07
C LEU A 258 1.16 -10.51 1.05
N GLY A 259 1.38 -11.60 1.79
CA GLY A 259 0.47 -12.75 1.84
C GLY A 259 0.79 -13.85 0.83
N PHE A 260 1.71 -13.61 -0.11
CA PHE A 260 2.05 -14.58 -1.16
C PHE A 260 3.34 -15.34 -0.84
N PRO A 261 3.39 -16.65 -1.13
CA PRO A 261 4.61 -17.42 -1.00
C PRO A 261 5.64 -16.93 -2.02
N LYS A 262 6.90 -16.90 -1.61
CA LYS A 262 8.02 -16.45 -2.44
C LYS A 262 8.12 -17.22 -3.75
N GLU A 263 7.83 -18.52 -3.74
CA GLU A 263 7.88 -19.42 -4.90
C GLU A 263 6.87 -18.97 -5.97
N TYR A 264 5.66 -18.54 -5.56
CA TYR A 264 4.69 -17.98 -6.49
C TYR A 264 5.20 -16.70 -7.16
N ILE A 265 5.92 -15.85 -6.42
CA ILE A 265 6.38 -14.54 -6.92
C ILE A 265 7.60 -14.71 -7.84
N LEU A 266 8.55 -15.55 -7.44
CA LEU A 266 9.86 -15.65 -8.09
C LEU A 266 9.95 -16.80 -9.09
N ASP A 267 9.27 -17.92 -8.82
CA ASP A 267 9.45 -19.15 -9.59
C ASP A 267 8.26 -19.43 -10.53
N SER A 268 7.08 -18.86 -10.26
CA SER A 268 5.98 -18.91 -11.22
C SER A 268 6.39 -18.22 -12.52
N PRO A 269 6.23 -18.83 -13.70
CA PRO A 269 6.57 -18.19 -14.97
C PRO A 269 5.69 -16.97 -15.26
N ARG A 270 4.47 -16.92 -14.73
CA ARG A 270 3.52 -15.81 -14.91
C ARG A 270 2.72 -15.56 -13.62
N PRO A 271 3.32 -14.90 -12.60
CA PRO A 271 2.57 -14.40 -11.45
C PRO A 271 1.60 -13.30 -11.89
N THR A 272 0.72 -12.88 -10.99
CA THR A 272 -0.19 -11.75 -11.24
C THR A 272 0.60 -10.48 -11.58
N LEU A 273 0.20 -9.80 -12.65
CA LEU A 273 0.79 -8.58 -13.17
C LEU A 273 -0.20 -7.42 -13.06
N MET A 274 0.31 -6.19 -13.12
CA MET A 274 -0.54 -5.00 -13.13
C MET A 274 -1.54 -4.99 -14.30
N LYS A 275 -1.14 -5.49 -15.49
CA LYS A 275 -2.03 -5.57 -16.66
C LYS A 275 -3.28 -6.41 -16.42
N ASP A 276 -3.24 -7.37 -15.49
CA ASP A 276 -4.37 -8.28 -15.24
C ASP A 276 -5.59 -7.54 -14.69
N PHE A 277 -5.38 -6.37 -14.05
CA PHE A 277 -6.45 -5.49 -13.62
C PHE A 277 -7.21 -4.78 -14.76
N PHE A 278 -6.66 -4.84 -15.98
CA PHE A 278 -7.22 -4.22 -17.18
C PHE A 278 -7.72 -5.27 -18.18
N GLU A 279 -7.58 -6.56 -17.87
CA GLU A 279 -8.12 -7.64 -18.68
C GLU A 279 -9.65 -7.68 -18.56
N PRO A 280 -10.41 -7.65 -19.66
CA PRO A 280 -11.87 -7.62 -19.61
C PRO A 280 -12.44 -8.78 -18.78
N GLY A 281 -13.23 -8.47 -17.76
CA GLY A 281 -13.90 -9.45 -16.90
C GLY A 281 -13.04 -10.08 -15.80
N PHE A 282 -11.73 -9.77 -15.71
CA PHE A 282 -10.87 -10.33 -14.66
C PHE A 282 -11.11 -9.69 -13.29
N VAL A 283 -11.63 -8.47 -13.31
CA VAL A 283 -11.91 -7.67 -12.14
C VAL A 283 -13.42 -7.49 -12.01
N VAL A 284 -13.94 -7.64 -10.79
CA VAL A 284 -15.34 -7.40 -10.45
C VAL A 284 -15.43 -6.30 -9.38
N PRO A 285 -16.28 -5.27 -9.56
CA PRO A 285 -16.56 -4.31 -8.51
C PRO A 285 -17.39 -4.96 -7.40
N ILE A 286 -16.99 -4.76 -6.15
CA ILE A 286 -17.61 -5.30 -4.95
C ILE A 286 -17.90 -4.14 -3.99
N HIS A 287 -19.10 -4.13 -3.41
CA HIS A 287 -19.43 -3.20 -2.32
C HIS A 287 -18.87 -3.72 -1.00
N CYS A 288 -17.91 -3.00 -0.43
CA CYS A 288 -17.28 -3.36 0.82
C CYS A 288 -17.69 -2.42 1.97
N LYS A 289 -17.78 -2.97 3.18
CA LYS A 289 -17.99 -2.20 4.41
C LYS A 289 -16.81 -1.24 4.60
N LYS A 290 -17.08 0.06 4.81
CA LYS A 290 -16.01 1.03 5.07
C LYS A 290 -15.22 0.65 6.33
N ARG A 291 -13.91 0.81 6.25
CA ARG A 291 -12.98 0.51 7.35
C ARG A 291 -12.35 1.79 7.87
N VAL A 292 -12.18 1.84 9.18
CA VAL A 292 -11.39 2.86 9.86
C VAL A 292 -10.26 2.13 10.57
N LYS A 293 -9.04 2.58 10.34
CA LYS A 293 -7.88 2.06 11.07
C LYS A 293 -7.77 2.77 12.40
N ILE A 294 -7.60 1.98 13.46
CA ILE A 294 -7.46 2.47 14.83
C ILE A 294 -6.07 2.08 15.34
N ILE A 295 -5.39 3.04 15.97
CA ILE A 295 -4.12 2.85 16.66
C ILE A 295 -4.32 3.27 18.11
N GLU A 296 -4.12 2.34 19.04
CA GLU A 296 -4.11 2.62 20.48
C GLU A 296 -2.66 2.74 20.95
N VAL A 297 -2.36 3.81 21.66
CA VAL A 297 -1.07 4.03 22.33
C VAL A 297 -1.31 4.06 23.82
N ARG A 298 -0.67 3.13 24.53
CA ARG A 298 -0.75 2.99 25.98
C ARG A 298 0.64 3.10 26.59
N SER A 299 0.77 3.92 27.62
CA SER A 299 2.00 4.06 28.41
C SER A 299 1.81 3.36 29.75
N ASN A 300 2.81 2.60 30.20
CA ASN A 300 2.82 1.99 31.53
C ASN A 300 4.16 2.25 32.22
N GLY A 301 4.12 2.66 33.49
CA GLY A 301 5.31 2.95 34.30
C GLY A 301 5.39 1.99 35.48
N ASN A 302 6.53 1.32 35.63
CA ASN A 302 6.84 0.48 36.79
C ASN A 302 8.17 0.93 37.40
N SER A 303 8.29 0.86 38.73
CA SER A 303 9.52 1.14 39.46
C SER A 303 10.14 -0.16 39.96
N LEU A 304 11.43 -0.35 39.70
CA LEU A 304 12.24 -1.43 40.27
C LEU A 304 13.50 -0.81 40.87
N GLU A 305 13.81 -1.18 42.10
CA GLU A 305 15.07 -0.83 42.74
C GLU A 305 16.04 -2.00 42.57
N VAL A 306 17.23 -1.73 42.03
CA VAL A 306 18.29 -2.71 41.86
C VAL A 306 19.54 -2.23 42.60
N PRO A 307 20.21 -3.10 43.37
CA PRO A 307 21.52 -2.77 43.94
C PRO A 307 22.54 -2.59 42.82
N LEU A 308 23.49 -1.68 43.04
CA LEU A 308 24.62 -1.41 42.14
C LEU A 308 25.61 -2.57 42.09
#